data_AF-A0A1Q8QIQ5-F1
#
_entry.id   AF-A0A1Q8QIQ5-F1
#
_cell.length_a   1.000
_cell.length_b   1.000
_cell.length_c   1.000
_cell.angle_alpha   90.00
_cell.angle_beta   90.00
_cell.angle_gamma   90.00
#
_symmetry.space_group_name_H-M   'P 1'
#
loop_
_entity.id
_entity.type
_entity.pdbx_description
1 polymer ?
#
loop_
_entity_poly.entity_id
_entity_poly.type
_entity_poly.pdbx_seq_one_letter_code
_entity_poly.pdbx_strand_id
1 'polypeptide(L)'
;MGHIAIGLRVIEYMEGLDVEKKLLLQHIILSHHQTPEWGSPKRPMIKEAELLHHLDMIDSRMYDFEKAAAQTEAGTLSARVHTLERKVYRPIID
;
A
#
# COMPACT_ATOMS: atom_id res chain seq x y z
N MET A 1 -9.22 12.56 -8.50
CA MET A 1 -8.65 12.88 -7.17
C MET A 1 -8.06 11.59 -6.62
N GLY A 2 -6.76 11.56 -6.26
CA GLY A 2 -6.10 10.34 -5.75
C GLY A 2 -6.57 9.94 -4.35
N HIS A 3 -6.34 8.69 -3.94
CA HIS A 3 -6.83 8.13 -2.66
C HIS A 3 -6.30 8.89 -1.45
N ILE A 4 -5.07 9.39 -1.49
CA ILE A 4 -4.49 10.26 -0.44
C ILE A 4 -5.35 11.51 -0.23
N ALA A 5 -5.71 12.22 -1.31
CA ALA A 5 -6.53 13.43 -1.22
C ALA A 5 -7.96 13.15 -0.74
N ILE A 6 -8.49 11.96 -1.03
CA ILE A 6 -9.78 11.53 -0.49
C ILE A 6 -9.65 11.28 1.01
N GLY A 7 -8.64 10.52 1.46
CA GLY A 7 -8.40 10.22 2.87
C GLY A 7 -8.18 11.46 3.73
N LEU A 8 -7.43 12.45 3.22
CA LEU A 8 -7.24 13.72 3.92
C LEU A 8 -8.55 14.47 4.15
N ARG A 9 -9.43 14.52 3.14
CA ARG A 9 -10.77 15.13 3.28
C ARG A 9 -11.63 14.36 4.27
N VAL A 10 -11.61 13.03 4.25
CA VAL A 10 -12.34 12.21 5.22
C VAL A 10 -11.90 12.56 6.65
N ILE A 11 -10.59 12.65 6.89
CA ILE A 11 -10.07 13.05 8.20
C ILE A 11 -10.47 14.49 8.52
N GLU A 12 -10.41 15.42 7.56
CA GLU A 12 -10.78 16.82 7.73
C GLU A 12 -12.21 17.02 8.27
N TYR A 13 -13.17 16.21 7.84
CA TYR A 13 -14.55 16.28 8.31
C TYR A 13 -14.87 15.35 9.49
N MET A 14 -13.89 14.62 10.02
CA MET A 14 -14.10 13.74 11.17
C MET A 14 -14.30 14.55 12.45
N GLU A 15 -15.39 14.25 13.16
CA GLU A 15 -15.74 14.82 14.47
C GLU A 15 -15.24 13.93 15.63
N GLY A 16 -15.14 14.50 16.84
CA GLY A 16 -14.76 13.74 18.04
C GLY A 16 -13.25 13.48 18.21
N LEU A 17 -12.41 13.95 17.29
CA LEU A 17 -10.96 13.92 17.41
C LEU A 17 -10.41 15.27 17.90
N ASP A 18 -9.44 15.22 18.81
CA ASP A 18 -8.63 16.40 19.12
C ASP A 18 -7.71 16.77 17.93
N VAL A 19 -7.18 18.00 18.00
CA VAL A 19 -6.36 18.58 16.93
C VAL A 19 -5.10 17.76 16.64
N GLU A 20 -4.47 17.21 17.67
CA GLU A 20 -3.23 16.44 17.53
C GLU A 20 -3.50 15.11 16.83
N LYS A 21 -4.53 14.35 17.24
CA LYS A 21 -4.92 13.11 16.56
C LYS A 21 -5.25 13.35 15.09
N LYS A 22 -5.95 14.43 14.79
CA LYS A 22 -6.29 14.80 13.40
C LYS A 22 -5.03 15.06 12.57
N LEU A 23 -4.08 15.80 13.13
CA LEU A 23 -2.79 16.07 12.50
C LEU A 23 -1.98 14.77 12.26
N LEU A 24 -1.91 13.88 13.25
CA LEU A 24 -1.20 12.61 13.15
C LEU A 24 -1.82 11.69 12.09
N LEU A 25 -3.14 11.58 12.04
CA LEU A 25 -3.85 10.81 11.01
C LEU A 25 -3.62 11.40 9.61
N GLN A 26 -3.67 12.72 9.47
CA GLN A 26 -3.35 13.38 8.20
C GLN A 26 -1.91 13.09 7.78
N HIS A 27 -0.95 13.12 8.70
CA HIS A 27 0.44 12.77 8.42
C HIS A 27 0.58 11.31 7.96
N ILE A 28 -0.10 10.37 8.61
CA ILE A 28 -0.12 8.94 8.21
C ILE A 28 -0.59 8.81 6.76
N ILE A 29 -1.76 9.35 6.43
CA ILE A 29 -2.32 9.26 5.07
C ILE A 29 -1.45 10.00 4.05
N LEU A 30 -0.88 11.15 4.42
CA LEU A 30 -0.08 11.95 3.50
C LEU A 30 1.27 11.31 3.17
N SER A 31 1.88 10.58 4.11
CA SER A 31 3.29 10.18 4.02
C SER A 31 3.54 8.69 3.80
N HIS A 32 2.52 7.82 3.92
CA HIS A 32 2.69 6.36 3.84
C HIS A 32 3.18 5.83 2.47
N HIS A 33 3.22 6.66 1.43
CA HIS A 33 3.85 6.29 0.15
C HIS A 33 5.32 6.75 0.08
N GLN A 34 5.93 7.25 1.15
CA GLN A 34 7.34 7.64 1.30
C GLN A 34 7.92 8.72 0.35
N THR A 35 7.71 8.64 -0.95
CA THR A 35 8.38 9.48 -1.95
C THR A 35 7.38 10.17 -2.89
N PRO A 36 7.78 11.31 -3.49
CA PRO A 36 6.94 12.02 -4.46
C PRO A 36 6.55 11.15 -5.66
N GLU A 37 7.42 10.24 -6.08
CA GLU A 37 7.19 9.31 -7.20
C GLU A 37 6.03 8.35 -6.91
N TRP A 38 5.78 8.02 -5.64
CA TRP A 38 4.65 7.20 -5.21
C TRP A 38 3.47 8.04 -4.72
N GLY A 39 3.54 9.37 -4.80
CA GLY A 39 2.45 10.29 -4.48
C GLY A 39 2.47 10.86 -3.06
N SER A 40 3.52 10.60 -2.27
CA SER A 40 3.72 11.22 -0.95
C SER A 40 4.63 12.45 -1.04
N PRO A 41 4.20 13.64 -0.60
CA PRO A 41 5.07 14.83 -0.60
C PRO A 41 6.20 14.76 0.43
N LYS A 42 6.11 13.86 1.42
CA LYS A 42 7.11 13.66 2.49
C LYS A 42 7.16 12.20 2.94
N ARG A 43 8.28 11.83 3.57
CA ARG A 43 8.48 10.54 4.23
C ARG A 43 7.73 10.46 5.57
N PRO A 44 7.40 9.24 6.05
CA PRO A 44 6.92 9.02 7.40
C PRO A 44 7.86 9.63 8.45
N MET A 45 7.29 10.25 9.48
CA MET A 45 8.01 10.88 10.60
C MET A 45 7.60 10.26 11.94
N ILE A 46 6.66 9.32 11.92
CA ILE A 46 6.17 8.58 13.08
C ILE A 46 6.08 7.10 12.73
N LYS A 47 6.22 6.24 13.74
CA LYS A 47 6.26 4.78 13.59
C LYS A 47 4.98 4.22 12.98
N GLU A 48 3.83 4.84 13.24
CA GLU A 48 2.52 4.43 12.73
C GLU A 48 2.45 4.60 11.20
N ALA A 49 2.98 5.69 10.68
CA ALA A 49 3.03 5.96 9.25
C ALA A 49 4.05 5.06 8.53
N GLU A 50 5.20 4.79 9.16
CA GLU A 50 6.21 3.87 8.62
C GLU A 50 5.70 2.43 8.59
N LEU A 51 5.00 2.00 9.65
CA LEU A 51 4.37 0.68 9.68
C LEU A 51 3.29 0.56 8.61
N LEU A 52 2.43 1.58 8.45
CA LEU A 52 1.41 1.58 7.41
C LEU A 52 2.02 1.46 6.00
N HIS A 53 3.12 2.18 5.74
CA HIS A 53 3.84 2.06 4.47
C HIS A 53 4.24 0.61 4.17
N HIS A 54 4.86 -0.07 5.14
CA HIS A 54 5.27 -1.46 4.95
C HIS A 54 4.08 -2.41 4.78
N LEU A 55 3.00 -2.19 5.52
CA LEU A 55 1.78 -3.00 5.39
C LEU A 55 1.16 -2.84 3.99
N ASP A 56 1.05 -1.62 3.48
CA ASP A 56 0.53 -1.33 2.14
C ASP A 56 1.38 -1.98 1.04
N MET A 57 2.72 -1.88 1.17
CA MET A 57 3.65 -2.55 0.26
C MET A 57 3.54 -4.07 0.31
N ILE A 58 3.35 -4.65 1.49
CA ILE A 58 3.16 -6.10 1.63
C ILE A 58 1.85 -6.51 0.97
N ASP A 59 0.74 -5.83 1.28
CA ASP A 59 -0.59 -6.11 0.74
C ASP A 59 -0.60 -6.07 -0.79
N SER A 60 -0.09 -4.98 -1.38
CA SER A 60 0.01 -4.84 -2.83
C SER A 60 0.82 -5.97 -3.47
N ARG A 61 1.95 -6.36 -2.86
CA ARG A 61 2.77 -7.47 -3.39
C ARG A 61 2.06 -8.80 -3.25
N MET A 62 1.39 -9.07 -2.13
CA MET A 62 0.64 -10.32 -1.92
C MET A 62 -0.50 -10.44 -2.93
N TYR A 63 -1.25 -9.36 -3.14
CA TYR A 63 -2.28 -9.30 -4.18
C TYR A 63 -1.72 -9.63 -5.57
N ASP A 64 -0.57 -9.06 -5.94
CA ASP A 64 0.07 -9.36 -7.23
C ASP A 64 0.56 -10.81 -7.34
N PHE A 65 1.02 -11.41 -6.24
CA PHE A 65 1.35 -12.84 -6.18
C PHE A 65 0.11 -13.70 -6.42
N GLU A 66 -0.98 -13.45 -5.69
CA GLU A 66 -2.22 -14.21 -5.80
C GLU A 66 -2.81 -14.10 -7.21
N LYS A 67 -2.86 -12.88 -7.74
CA LYS A 67 -3.36 -12.61 -9.10
C LYS A 67 -2.52 -13.33 -10.16
N ALA A 68 -1.19 -13.26 -10.06
CA ALA A 68 -0.31 -13.93 -11.00
C ALA A 68 -0.43 -15.46 -10.91
N ALA A 69 -0.49 -16.01 -9.69
CA ALA A 69 -0.67 -17.43 -9.47
C ALA A 69 -2.03 -17.92 -10.03
N ALA A 70 -3.13 -17.21 -9.77
CA ALA A 70 -4.46 -17.58 -10.25
C ALA A 70 -4.55 -17.75 -11.77
N GLN A 71 -3.76 -16.97 -12.53
CA GLN A 71 -3.71 -16.98 -14.00
C GLN A 71 -2.66 -17.93 -14.58
N THR A 72 -1.88 -18.60 -13.74
CA THR A 72 -0.77 -19.47 -14.15
C THR A 72 -1.19 -20.94 -14.04
N GLU A 73 -0.71 -21.80 -14.93
CA GLU A 73 -0.96 -23.24 -14.83
C GLU A 73 -0.22 -23.83 -13.61
N ALA A 74 -0.86 -24.75 -12.89
CA ALA A 74 -0.26 -25.36 -11.70
C ALA A 74 1.06 -26.07 -12.05
N GLY A 75 2.07 -25.88 -11.21
CA GLY A 75 3.41 -26.43 -11.45
C GLY A 75 4.27 -25.61 -12.40
N THR A 76 3.82 -24.44 -12.86
CA THR A 76 4.55 -23.60 -13.84
C THR A 76 4.86 -22.20 -13.31
N LEU A 77 5.70 -21.47 -14.05
CA LEU A 77 6.02 -20.07 -13.81
C LEU A 77 5.11 -19.16 -14.64
N SER A 78 4.65 -18.08 -14.03
CA SER A 78 3.92 -17.01 -14.69
C SER A 78 4.77 -16.27 -15.73
N ALA A 79 4.13 -15.40 -16.51
CA ALA A 79 4.83 -14.28 -17.16
C ALA A 79 5.50 -13.38 -16.11
N ARG A 80 6.46 -12.54 -16.54
CA ARG A 80 7.14 -11.61 -15.61
C ARG A 80 6.12 -10.61 -15.05
N VAL A 81 6.02 -10.54 -13.73
CA VAL A 81 5.19 -9.55 -13.02
C VAL A 81 6.05 -8.32 -12.77
N HIS A 82 5.73 -7.20 -13.43
CA HIS A 82 6.56 -6.00 -13.39
C HIS A 82 6.67 -5.38 -12.00
N THR A 83 5.56 -5.31 -11.25
CA THR A 83 5.50 -4.77 -9.88
C THR A 83 6.31 -5.59 -8.87
N LEU A 84 6.46 -6.89 -9.10
CA LEU A 84 7.28 -7.79 -8.28
C LEU A 84 8.71 -7.96 -8.80
N GLU A 85 8.99 -7.46 -10.00
CA GLU A 85 10.24 -7.62 -10.77
C GLU A 85 10.68 -9.07 -11.03
N ARG A 86 9.76 -10.05 -10.88
CA ARG A 86 10.04 -11.49 -10.99
C ARG A 86 8.88 -12.26 -11.59
N LYS A 87 9.11 -13.54 -11.89
CA LYS A 87 8.04 -14.50 -12.18
C LYS A 87 7.51 -15.09 -10.88
N VAL A 88 6.24 -15.49 -10.88
CA VAL A 88 5.58 -16.16 -9.77
C VAL A 88 5.40 -17.63 -10.13
N TYR A 89 5.69 -18.54 -9.20
CA TYR A 89 5.44 -19.96 -9.36
C TYR A 89 4.07 -20.29 -8.77
N ARG A 90 3.23 -21.03 -9.50
CA ARG A 90 2.01 -21.61 -8.94
C ARG A 90 2.30 -23.04 -8.50
N PRO A 91 2.20 -23.37 -7.19
CA PRO A 91 2.39 -24.73 -6.72
C PRO A 91 1.29 -25.67 -7.24
N ILE A 92 1.61 -26.97 -7.28
CA ILE A 92 0.64 -28.05 -7.55
C ILE A 92 -0.12 -28.42 -6.27
N ILE A 93 0.48 -28.18 -5.11
CA ILE A 93 -0.13 -28.44 -3.80
C ILE A 93 -1.20 -27.38 -3.48
N ASP A 94 -2.29 -27.85 -2.87
CA ASP A 94 -3.39 -27.02 -2.35
C ASP A 94 -2.94 -26.06 -1.24
#